data_AF-A0A1G7P612-F1
#
_entry.id   AF-A0A1G7P612-F1
#
_cell.length_a   1.000
_cell.length_b   1.000
_cell.length_c   1.000
_cell.angle_alpha   90.00
_cell.angle_beta   90.00
_cell.angle_gamma   90.00
#
_symmetry.space_group_name_H-M   'P 1'
#
loop_
_entity.id
_entity.type
_entity.pdbx_description
1 polymer ?
#
loop_
_entity_poly.entity_id
_entity_poly.type
_entity_poly.pdbx_seq_one_letter_code
_entity_poly.pdbx_strand_id
1 'polypeptide(L)' 'MNAFIIHPANQEEASLLESLLKRMKFSFEKVSEEKIAVSPEEIQSINRGIDEANENKLTNSSDVHKKARELCSK' A
#
# COMPACT_ATOMS: atom_id res chain seq x y z
N MET A 1 14.89 16.88 2.15
CA MET A 1 13.87 17.38 1.19
C MET A 1 12.60 16.61 1.45
N ASN A 2 11.51 17.30 1.78
CA ASN A 2 10.21 16.64 1.95
C ASN A 2 9.51 16.62 0.58
N ALA A 3 9.24 15.43 0.06
CA ALA A 3 8.44 15.24 -1.15
C ALA A 3 7.01 14.93 -0.72
N PHE A 4 6.03 15.55 -1.39
CA PHE A 4 4.62 15.20 -1.25
C PHE A 4 4.25 14.26 -2.38
N ILE A 5 3.74 13.08 -2.02
CA ILE A 5 3.17 12.13 -2.98
C ILE A 5 1.67 12.34 -2.98
N ILE A 6 1.11 12.55 -4.18
CA ILE A 6 -0.33 12.78 -4.38
C ILE A 6 -0.85 11.64 -5.25
N HIS A 7 -1.89 10.96 -4.76
CA HIS A 7 -2.59 9.90 -5.48
C HIS A 7 -3.98 10.42 -5.89
N PRO A 8 -4.17 10.88 -7.14
CA PRO A 8 -5.47 11.33 -7.62
C PRO A 8 -6.46 10.17 -7.63
N ALA A 9 -7.71 10.41 -7.25
CA ALA A 9 -8.75 9.38 -7.24
C ALA A 9 -9.17 8.94 -8.64
N ASN A 10 -9.01 9.81 -9.64
CA ASN A 10 -9.33 9.53 -11.04
C ASN A 10 -8.49 10.35 -12.04
N GLN A 11 -8.66 10.07 -13.33
CA GLN A 11 -7.90 10.71 -14.40
C GLN A 11 -8.26 12.20 -14.60
N GLU A 12 -9.48 12.62 -14.31
CA GLU A 12 -9.91 14.02 -14.40
C GLU A 12 -9.20 14.85 -13.33
N GLU A 13 -9.18 14.35 -12.10
CA GLU A 13 -8.48 14.96 -10.97
C GLU A 13 -6.97 15.05 -11.22
N ALA A 14 -6.37 13.98 -11.75
CA ALA A 14 -4.96 13.98 -12.15
C ALA A 14 -4.66 15.10 -13.16
N SER A 15 -5.51 15.24 -14.18
CA SER A 15 -5.35 16.25 -15.24
C SER A 15 -5.52 17.68 -14.70
N LEU A 16 -6.45 17.88 -13.77
CA LEU A 16 -6.66 19.15 -13.07
C LEU A 16 -5.44 19.54 -12.22
N LEU A 17 -4.94 18.61 -11.41
CA LEU A 17 -3.75 18.80 -10.57
C LEU A 17 -2.53 19.17 -11.40
N GLU A 18 -2.28 18.43 -12.49
CA GLU A 18 -1.17 18.73 -13.40
C GLU A 18 -1.26 20.14 -13.97
N SER A 19 -2.46 20.54 -14.40
CA SER A 19 -2.69 21.87 -14.99
C SER A 19 -2.49 22.98 -13.95
N LEU A 20 -2.96 22.76 -12.72
CA LEU A 20 -2.81 23.69 -11.62
C LEU A 20 -1.34 23.85 -11.21
N LEU A 21 -0.62 22.76 -11.01
CA LEU A 21 0.79 22.77 -10.61
C LEU A 21 1.67 23.43 -11.69
N LYS A 22 1.41 23.15 -12.97
CA LYS A 22 2.06 23.86 -14.10
C LYS A 22 1.81 25.36 -14.05
N ARG A 23 0.57 25.79 -13.82
CA ARG A 23 0.22 27.22 -13.73
C ARG A 23 0.91 27.90 -12.56
N MET A 24 1.06 27.20 -11.43
CA MET A 24 1.76 27.67 -10.24
C MET A 24 3.29 27.57 -10.36
N LYS A 25 3.81 27.04 -11.47
CA LYS A 25 5.24 26.81 -11.72
C LYS A 25 5.92 25.89 -10.69
N PHE A 26 5.16 24.95 -10.14
CA PHE A 26 5.75 23.88 -9.33
C PHE A 26 6.35 22.79 -10.23
N SER A 27 7.54 22.34 -9.87
CA SER A 27 8.16 21.15 -10.44
C SER A 27 7.50 19.91 -9.85
N PHE A 28 7.10 18.98 -10.70
CA PHE A 28 6.56 17.69 -10.29
C PHE A 28 6.96 16.61 -11.30
N GLU A 29 7.00 15.37 -10.84
CA GLU A 29 7.29 14.20 -11.67
C GLU A 29 6.09 13.26 -11.63
N LYS A 30 5.77 12.67 -12.79
CA LYS A 30 4.81 11.58 -12.83
C LYS A 30 5.53 10.32 -12.38
N VAL A 31 5.19 9.86 -11.19
CA VAL A 31 5.58 8.51 -10.77
C VAL A 31 4.64 7.56 -11.49
N SER A 32 5.16 6.78 -12.43
CA SER A 32 4.40 5.64 -12.95
C SER A 32 4.28 4.63 -11.83
N GLU A 33 3.12 4.55 -11.21
CA GLU A 33 2.81 3.42 -10.35
C GLU A 33 2.82 2.18 -11.24
N GLU A 34 3.70 1.21 -10.93
CA GLU A 34 3.52 -0.14 -11.43
C GLU A 34 2.15 -0.60 -10.94
N LYS A 35 1.20 -0.65 -11.87
CA LYS A 35 -0.13 -1.20 -11.59
C LYS A 35 0.04 -2.70 -11.44
N ILE A 36 0.23 -3.15 -10.21
CA ILE A 36 0.17 -4.57 -9.87
C ILE A 36 -1.28 -5.00 -10.01
N ALA A 37 -1.57 -5.87 -10.96
CA ALA A 37 -2.87 -6.50 -11.05
C ALA A 37 -2.95 -7.55 -9.94
N VAL A 38 -3.87 -7.34 -8.99
CA VAL A 38 -4.09 -8.21 -7.84
C VAL A 38 -5.40 -8.96 -8.06
N SER A 39 -5.42 -10.27 -7.85
CA SER A 39 -6.63 -11.07 -7.99
C SER A 39 -7.67 -10.72 -6.90
N PRO A 40 -8.96 -11.01 -7.10
CA PRO A 40 -9.97 -10.80 -6.06
C PRO A 40 -9.65 -11.52 -4.74
N GLU A 41 -9.10 -12.73 -4.82
CA GLU A 41 -8.69 -13.53 -3.66
C GLU A 41 -7.51 -12.89 -2.92
N GLU A 42 -6.53 -12.37 -3.66
CA GLU A 42 -5.39 -11.66 -3.10
C GLU A 42 -5.83 -10.36 -2.42
N ILE A 43 -6.74 -9.58 -3.04
CA ILE A 43 -7.34 -8.38 -2.42
C ILE A 43 -8.04 -8.74 -1.12
N GLN A 44 -8.82 -9.82 -1.11
CA GLN A 44 -9.50 -10.28 0.11
C GLN A 44 -8.50 -10.67 1.20
N SER A 45 -7.42 -11.35 0.85
CA SER A 45 -6.36 -11.73 1.79
C SER A 45 -5.66 -10.50 2.37
N ILE A 46 -5.37 -9.50 1.55
CA ILE A 46 -4.75 -8.24 1.98
C ILE A 46 -5.66 -7.51 2.96
N ASN A 47 -6.94 -7.33 2.61
CA ASN A 47 -7.90 -6.64 3.47
C ASN A 47 -8.04 -7.34 4.83
N ARG A 48 -8.11 -8.68 4.84
CA ARG A 48 -8.13 -9.45 6.10
C ARG A 48 -6.89 -9.17 6.96
N GLY A 49 -5.71 -9.14 6.35
CA GLY A 49 -4.47 -8.84 7.07
C GLY A 49 -4.45 -7.42 7.66
N ILE A 50 -5.00 -6.45 6.95
CA ILE A 50 -5.14 -5.06 7.44
C ILE A 50 -6.11 -5.00 8.62
N ASP A 51 -7.25 -5.67 8.53
CA ASP A 51 -8.23 -5.72 9.62
C ASP A 51 -7.65 -6.37 10.88
N GLU A 52 -6.96 -7.50 10.73
CA GLU A 52 -6.28 -8.18 11.84
C GLU A 52 -5.19 -7.30 12.49
N ALA A 53 -4.49 -6.48 11.68
CA ALA A 53 -3.53 -5.50 12.18
C ALA A 53 -4.20 -4.40 13.02
N ASN A 54 -5.30 -3.84 12.52
CA ASN A 54 -6.06 -2.79 13.20
C ASN A 54 -6.67 -3.28 14.52
N GLU A 55 -7.05 -4.55 14.58
CA GLU A 55 -7.60 -5.19 15.78
C GLU A 55 -6.53 -5.74 16.75
N ASN A 56 -5.24 -5.47 16.50
CA ASN A 56 -4.11 -6.00 17.27
C ASN A 56 -4.09 -7.54 17.38
N LYS A 57 -4.61 -8.25 16.36
CA LYS A 57 -4.66 -9.72 16.31
C LYS A 57 -3.40 -10.34 15.69
N LEU A 58 -2.49 -9.52 15.17
CA LEU A 58 -1.23 -10.01 14.61
C LEU A 58 -0.35 -10.63 15.69
N THR A 59 0.10 -11.85 15.44
CA THR A 59 0.98 -12.58 16.34
C THR A 59 2.42 -12.10 16.16
N ASN A 60 3.18 -12.00 17.25
CA ASN A 60 4.57 -11.59 17.16
C ASN A 60 5.39 -12.65 16.40
N SER A 61 6.33 -12.20 15.58
CA SER A 61 7.18 -13.07 14.75
C SER A 61 7.93 -14.12 15.58
N SER A 62 8.41 -13.75 16.78
CA SER A 62 9.06 -14.68 17.70
C SER A 62 8.18 -15.88 18.06
N ASP A 63 6.89 -15.63 18.27
CA ASP A 63 5.92 -16.64 18.71
C ASP A 63 5.53 -17.56 17.56
N VAL A 64 5.40 -16.99 16.35
CA VAL A 64 5.21 -17.76 15.11
C VAL A 64 6.40 -18.70 14.89
N HIS A 65 7.64 -18.20 14.97
CA HIS A 65 8.84 -19.02 14.80
C HIS A 65 9.03 -20.09 15.88
N LYS A 66 8.61 -19.81 17.12
CA LYS A 66 8.64 -20.79 18.20
C LYS A 66 7.64 -21.92 17.92
N LYS A 67 6.40 -21.58 17.60
CA LYS A 67 5.34 -22.56 17.29
C LYS A 67 5.65 -23.40 16.05
N ALA A 68 6.24 -22.79 15.02
CA ALA A 68 6.68 -23.49 13.82
C ALA A 68 7.79 -24.52 14.14
N ARG A 69 8.78 -24.13 14.96
CA ARG A 69 9.82 -25.06 15.43
C ARG A 69 9.23 -26.24 16.19
N GLU A 70 8.29 -26.00 17.10
CA GLU A 70 7.62 -27.06 17.87
C GLU A 70 6.82 -28.04 16.98
N LEU A 71 6.19 -27.55 15.90
CA LEU A 71 5.43 -28.38 14.97
C LEU A 71 6.30 -29.16 13.98
N CYS A 72 7.41 -28.56 13.53
CA CYS A 72 8.29 -29.13 12.50
C CYS A 72 9.51 -29.88 13.06
N SER A 73 9.70 -29.94 14.37
CA SER A 73 10.81 -30.67 15.01
C SER A 73 10.54 -32.16 15.24
N LYS A 74 9.59 -32.76 14.51
CA LYS A 74 9.38 -34.22 14.45
C LYS A 74 10.03 -34.79 13.20
#